data_AF-A0A2E7P466-F1
#
_entry.id   AF-A0A2E7P466-F1
#
_cell.length_a   1.000
_cell.length_b   1.000
_cell.length_c   1.000
_cell.angle_alpha   90.00
_cell.angle_beta   90.00
_cell.angle_gamma   90.00
#
_symmetry.space_group_name_H-M   'P 1'
#
loop_
_entity.id
_entity.type
_entity.pdbx_description
1 polymer ?
#
loop_
_entity_poly.entity_id
_entity_poly.type
_entity_poly.pdbx_seq_one_letter_code
_entity_poly.pdbx_strand_id
1 'polypeptide(L)'
;MWSMIQEMSTKRLCKLHGRNEGSIIPVYSDRARRIAATYARFYLEKEDYGDPAKKGRFYWMALGAFASKTVACSLDDIRVVTIDTVFKGLAKGNLWLFYDISGWHWYYTRFGTSFDLCISQRDASAYITAVKEQVTNYPWKDEALSKINNMRTFDKIQAGFALVKQIEEESDRVERRKLQWDHLIKIAEHEQYVILQPLIYADKDFSDWVAVQRWRLVNLVSPELRLAFTSACDSKQPLKKSVAPKGTILEDYKSRMDWITQAADRFHQLMGQERAYMEQELSTMAGWVHMGESLDLENRPMMLPPI
;
A
#
# COMPACT_ATOMS: atom_id res chain seq x y z
N MET A 1 -2.75 -11.58 19.72
CA MET A 1 -2.61 -11.87 18.27
C MET A 1 -2.22 -10.63 17.48
N TRP A 2 -2.95 -9.51 17.59
CA TRP A 2 -2.63 -8.27 16.87
C TRP A 2 -1.19 -7.75 17.06
N SER A 3 -0.60 -7.83 18.26
CA SER A 3 0.79 -7.43 18.48
C SER A 3 1.79 -8.23 17.65
N MET A 4 1.58 -9.54 17.51
CA MET A 4 2.44 -10.42 16.71
C MET A 4 2.25 -10.17 15.20
N ILE A 5 1.03 -9.85 14.79
CA ILE A 5 0.74 -9.43 13.41
C ILE A 5 1.44 -8.10 13.09
N GLN A 6 1.41 -7.14 14.02
CA GLN A 6 2.17 -5.90 13.88
C GLN A 6 3.68 -6.15 13.76
N GLU A 7 4.21 -7.10 14.55
CA GLU A 7 5.61 -7.50 14.47
C GLU A 7 5.96 -8.05 13.09
N MET A 8 5.09 -8.84 12.47
CA MET A 8 5.27 -9.35 11.10
C MET A 8 5.36 -8.21 10.08
N SER A 9 4.46 -7.24 10.15
CA SER A 9 4.53 -6.03 9.31
C SER A 9 5.82 -5.24 9.57
N THR A 10 6.27 -5.15 10.82
CA THR A 10 7.52 -4.46 11.19
C THR A 10 8.73 -5.13 10.56
N LYS A 11 8.87 -6.44 10.75
CA LYS A 11 9.98 -7.24 10.22
C LYS A 11 10.12 -7.08 8.71
N ARG A 12 8.99 -6.97 7.99
CA ARG A 12 9.01 -6.80 6.54
C ARG A 12 9.76 -5.54 6.09
N LEU A 13 9.75 -4.47 6.89
CA LEU A 13 10.38 -3.19 6.58
C LEU A 13 11.70 -2.95 7.32
N CYS A 14 12.25 -3.99 7.95
CA CYS A 14 13.50 -3.93 8.68
C CYS A 14 14.58 -4.79 8.01
N LYS A 15 15.84 -4.36 8.14
CA LYS A 15 17.00 -5.25 8.06
C LYS A 15 17.14 -5.93 9.42
N LEU A 16 17.07 -7.25 9.43
CA LEU A 16 17.20 -8.04 10.66
C LEU A 16 18.68 -8.28 10.97
N HIS A 17 19.07 -8.12 12.24
CA HIS A 17 20.45 -8.29 12.69
C HIS A 17 20.66 -9.57 13.54
N GLY A 18 19.60 -10.39 13.68
CA GLY A 18 19.56 -11.53 14.60
C GLY A 18 19.05 -11.12 15.99
N ARG A 19 18.88 -12.09 16.89
CA ARG A 19 18.47 -11.87 18.30
C ARG A 19 17.19 -11.03 18.49
N ASN A 20 16.23 -11.12 17.56
CA ASN A 20 15.00 -10.32 17.54
C ASN A 20 15.24 -8.80 17.41
N GLU A 21 16.40 -8.39 16.90
CA GLU A 21 16.73 -7.00 16.63
C GLU A 21 16.71 -6.71 15.12
N GLY A 22 16.36 -5.48 14.76
CA GLY A 22 16.36 -5.02 13.39
C GLY A 22 16.31 -3.50 13.31
N SER A 23 16.81 -2.95 12.21
CA SER A 23 16.72 -1.53 11.91
C SER A 23 15.76 -1.32 10.74
N ILE A 24 14.87 -0.34 10.85
CA ILE A 24 14.02 0.05 9.73
C ILE A 24 14.88 0.41 8.52
N ILE A 25 14.44 0.01 7.32
CA ILE A 25 15.17 0.33 6.10
C ILE A 25 15.17 1.87 5.93
N PRO A 26 16.35 2.49 5.78
CA PRO A 26 16.47 3.94 5.77
C PRO A 26 15.97 4.55 4.45
N VAL A 27 16.11 3.82 3.34
CA VAL A 27 15.72 4.28 2.00
C VAL A 27 14.21 4.10 1.81
N TYR A 28 13.48 5.21 1.66
CA TYR A 28 12.02 5.19 1.58
C TYR A 28 11.49 4.48 0.33
N SER A 29 12.17 4.61 -0.81
CA SER A 29 11.78 3.92 -2.04
C SER A 29 11.99 2.40 -1.92
N ASP A 30 13.04 1.93 -1.25
CA ASP A 30 13.23 0.51 -0.94
C ASP A 30 12.13 -0.03 -0.02
N ARG A 31 11.71 0.75 1.00
CA ARG A 31 10.53 0.41 1.81
C ARG A 31 9.28 0.26 0.95
N ALA A 32 9.01 1.23 0.08
CA ALA A 32 7.84 1.19 -0.80
C ALA A 32 7.87 0.00 -1.79
N ARG A 33 9.06 -0.45 -2.21
CA ARG A 33 9.23 -1.68 -3.01
C ARG A 33 8.98 -2.94 -2.20
N ARG A 34 9.43 -3.01 -0.94
CA ARG A 34 9.08 -4.14 -0.06
C ARG A 34 7.59 -4.21 0.23
N ILE A 35 6.94 -3.05 0.41
CA ILE A 35 5.49 -2.96 0.57
C ILE A 35 4.79 -3.49 -0.69
N ALA A 36 5.23 -3.04 -1.88
CA ALA A 36 4.72 -3.55 -3.15
C ALA A 36 4.89 -5.07 -3.27
N ALA A 37 6.06 -5.58 -2.86
CA ALA A 37 6.35 -7.01 -2.84
C ALA A 37 5.38 -7.77 -1.92
N THR A 38 5.15 -7.30 -0.70
CA THR A 38 4.24 -7.95 0.25
C THR A 38 2.80 -7.95 -0.24
N TYR A 39 2.33 -6.85 -0.82
CA TYR A 39 1.01 -6.81 -1.44
C TYR A 39 0.91 -7.80 -2.61
N ALA A 40 1.91 -7.86 -3.50
CA ALA A 40 1.93 -8.85 -4.57
C ALA A 40 1.94 -10.29 -4.03
N ARG A 41 2.70 -10.54 -2.95
CA ARG A 41 2.77 -11.85 -2.30
C ARG A 41 1.45 -12.23 -1.63
N PHE A 42 0.69 -11.31 -1.05
CA PHE A 42 -0.65 -11.59 -0.56
C PHE A 42 -1.59 -12.02 -1.70
N TYR A 43 -1.63 -11.25 -2.80
CA TYR A 43 -2.48 -11.62 -3.94
C TYR A 43 -2.11 -13.00 -4.51
N LEU A 44 -0.80 -13.27 -4.64
CA LEU A 44 -0.25 -14.52 -5.18
C LEU A 44 -0.23 -15.67 -4.16
N GLU A 45 -0.64 -15.44 -2.91
CA GLU A 45 -0.60 -16.42 -1.81
C GLU A 45 0.82 -16.98 -1.56
N LYS A 46 1.82 -16.11 -1.68
CA LYS A 46 3.25 -16.40 -1.44
C LYS A 46 3.75 -15.91 -0.08
N GLU A 47 2.95 -15.14 0.67
CA GLU A 47 3.26 -14.82 2.07
C GLU A 47 3.16 -16.07 2.96
N ASP A 48 3.76 -16.01 4.16
CA ASP A 48 3.69 -17.13 5.10
C ASP A 48 2.21 -17.48 5.39
N TYR A 49 1.92 -18.77 5.54
CA TYR A 49 0.54 -19.29 5.71
C TYR A 49 -0.41 -19.02 4.52
N GLY A 50 0.08 -18.53 3.38
CA GLY A 50 -0.70 -18.39 2.16
C GLY A 50 -1.19 -19.74 1.61
N ASP A 51 -2.32 -19.71 0.92
CA ASP A 51 -2.92 -20.89 0.27
C ASP A 51 -3.08 -20.62 -1.23
N PRO A 52 -2.26 -21.23 -2.10
CA PRO A 52 -2.34 -21.04 -3.56
C PRO A 52 -3.72 -21.31 -4.16
N ALA A 53 -4.56 -22.15 -3.54
CA ALA A 53 -5.92 -22.40 -4.00
C ALA A 53 -6.83 -21.17 -3.82
N LYS A 54 -6.47 -20.27 -2.91
CA LYS A 54 -7.21 -19.04 -2.60
C LYS A 54 -6.71 -17.80 -3.35
N LYS A 55 -5.80 -17.96 -4.32
CA LYS A 55 -5.20 -16.86 -5.09
C LYS A 55 -6.25 -15.86 -5.59
N GLY A 56 -6.02 -14.60 -5.28
CA GLY A 56 -6.91 -13.50 -5.67
C GLY A 56 -8.11 -13.26 -4.76
N ARG A 57 -8.19 -13.90 -3.58
CA ARG A 57 -9.15 -13.50 -2.52
C ARG A 57 -8.89 -12.08 -2.02
N PHE A 58 -7.63 -11.68 -1.91
CA PHE A 58 -7.21 -10.34 -1.55
C PHE A 58 -7.00 -9.49 -2.80
N TYR A 59 -8.07 -9.25 -3.57
CA TYR A 59 -7.95 -8.67 -4.90
C TYR A 59 -7.35 -7.25 -4.93
N TRP A 60 -7.68 -6.43 -3.92
CA TRP A 60 -7.08 -5.09 -3.74
C TRP A 60 -5.56 -5.15 -3.65
N MET A 61 -4.98 -6.20 -3.05
CA MET A 61 -3.54 -6.31 -2.85
C MET A 61 -2.76 -6.29 -4.17
N ALA A 62 -3.33 -6.83 -5.25
CA ALA A 62 -2.68 -6.73 -6.55
C ALA A 62 -2.63 -5.28 -7.08
N LEU A 63 -3.73 -4.52 -6.97
CA LEU A 63 -3.73 -3.10 -7.34
C LEU A 63 -2.80 -2.28 -6.43
N GLY A 64 -2.90 -2.52 -5.11
CA GLY A 64 -2.06 -1.89 -4.10
C GLY A 64 -0.57 -2.13 -4.33
N ALA A 65 -0.17 -3.31 -4.85
CA ALA A 65 1.21 -3.58 -5.22
C ALA A 65 1.71 -2.63 -6.32
N PHE A 66 0.94 -2.45 -7.40
CA PHE A 66 1.28 -1.49 -8.45
C PHE A 66 1.30 -0.06 -7.93
N ALA A 67 0.36 0.32 -7.05
CA ALA A 67 0.31 1.65 -6.45
C ALA A 67 1.53 1.93 -5.57
N SER A 68 1.91 0.99 -4.70
CA SER A 68 3.10 1.12 -3.86
C SER A 68 4.39 1.16 -4.69
N LYS A 69 4.47 0.40 -5.79
CA LYS A 69 5.58 0.50 -6.73
C LYS A 69 5.65 1.87 -7.39
N THR A 70 4.50 2.45 -7.77
CA THR A 70 4.46 3.84 -8.27
C THR A 70 5.00 4.81 -7.23
N VAL A 71 4.62 4.66 -5.95
CA VAL A 71 5.20 5.47 -4.86
C VAL A 71 6.71 5.31 -4.79
N ALA A 72 7.24 4.09 -4.86
CA ALA A 72 8.69 3.87 -4.87
C ALA A 72 9.38 4.61 -6.02
N CYS A 73 8.80 4.55 -7.22
CA CYS A 73 9.33 5.27 -8.39
C CYS A 73 9.25 6.79 -8.22
N SER A 74 8.19 7.31 -7.61
CA SER A 74 8.08 8.73 -7.28
C SER A 74 9.13 9.16 -6.26
N LEU A 75 9.41 8.33 -5.25
CA LEU A 75 10.43 8.63 -4.23
C LEU A 75 11.86 8.60 -4.78
N ASP A 76 12.10 7.96 -5.93
CA ASP A 76 13.39 8.00 -6.64
C ASP A 76 13.46 9.12 -7.70
N ASP A 77 12.35 9.82 -7.99
CA ASP A 77 12.32 10.90 -8.96
C ASP A 77 12.87 12.20 -8.33
N ILE A 78 13.94 12.75 -8.91
CA ILE A 78 14.59 13.97 -8.41
C ILE A 78 13.62 15.15 -8.24
N ARG A 79 12.57 15.21 -9.06
CA ARG A 79 11.56 16.29 -9.02
C ARG A 79 10.67 16.19 -7.78
N VAL A 80 10.54 15.00 -7.20
CA VAL A 80 9.80 14.75 -5.96
C VAL A 80 10.74 14.87 -4.77
N VAL A 81 11.97 14.35 -4.88
CA VAL A 81 12.99 14.42 -3.81
C VAL A 81 13.31 15.86 -3.40
N THR A 82 13.28 16.80 -4.35
CA THR A 82 13.53 18.23 -4.07
C THR A 82 12.36 18.93 -3.36
N ILE A 83 11.22 18.25 -3.18
CA ILE A 83 10.02 18.81 -2.57
C ILE A 83 9.69 18.01 -1.29
N ASP A 84 10.28 18.46 -0.18
CA ASP A 84 10.29 17.75 1.09
C ASP A 84 8.89 17.34 1.60
N THR A 85 7.91 18.26 1.59
CA THR A 85 6.54 17.99 2.05
C THR A 85 5.89 16.81 1.32
N VAL A 86 6.19 16.65 0.02
CA VAL A 86 5.57 15.64 -0.86
C VAL A 86 6.28 14.33 -0.69
N PHE A 87 7.61 14.37 -0.70
CA PHE A 87 8.44 13.24 -0.44
C PHE A 87 8.09 12.61 0.92
N LYS A 88 8.03 13.41 1.99
CA LYS A 88 7.61 12.97 3.33
C LYS A 88 6.16 12.53 3.36
N GLY A 89 5.24 13.21 2.67
CA GLY A 89 3.83 12.83 2.58
C GLY A 89 3.62 11.45 1.95
N LEU A 90 4.27 11.19 0.80
CA LEU A 90 4.24 9.90 0.12
C LEU A 90 4.88 8.79 0.96
N ALA A 91 6.05 9.06 1.55
CA ALA A 91 6.74 8.10 2.41
C ALA A 91 5.93 7.76 3.68
N LYS A 92 5.32 8.76 4.32
CA LYS A 92 4.45 8.61 5.50
C LYS A 92 3.19 7.84 5.16
N GLY A 93 2.47 8.25 4.11
CA GLY A 93 1.24 7.61 3.66
C GLY A 93 1.44 6.13 3.31
N ASN A 94 2.48 5.81 2.54
CA ASN A 94 2.79 4.43 2.15
C ASN A 94 3.17 3.55 3.34
N LEU A 95 3.96 4.07 4.28
CA LEU A 95 4.37 3.35 5.49
C LEU A 95 3.18 3.00 6.40
N TRP A 96 2.37 3.99 6.76
CA TRP A 96 1.29 3.81 7.72
C TRP A 96 0.09 3.08 7.13
N LEU A 97 -0.18 3.28 5.84
CA LEU A 97 -1.14 2.44 5.11
C LEU A 97 -0.71 0.97 5.12
N PHE A 98 0.57 0.69 4.92
CA PHE A 98 1.06 -0.67 5.00
C PHE A 98 0.90 -1.27 6.39
N TYR A 99 1.26 -0.56 7.46
CA TYR A 99 1.07 -1.08 8.83
C TYR A 99 -0.39 -1.37 9.13
N ASP A 100 -1.32 -0.54 8.66
CA ASP A 100 -2.75 -0.83 8.77
C ASP A 100 -3.14 -2.04 7.91
N ILE A 101 -3.07 -1.94 6.59
CA ILE A 101 -3.65 -2.93 5.68
C ILE A 101 -2.98 -4.31 5.78
N SER A 102 -1.64 -4.37 5.86
CA SER A 102 -0.95 -5.66 5.95
C SER A 102 -1.33 -6.44 7.21
N GLY A 103 -1.61 -5.74 8.32
CA GLY A 103 -2.01 -6.38 9.56
C GLY A 103 -3.33 -7.14 9.43
N TRP A 104 -4.34 -6.54 8.82
CA TRP A 104 -5.63 -7.20 8.61
C TRP A 104 -5.48 -8.48 7.78
N HIS A 105 -4.70 -8.41 6.71
CA HIS A 105 -4.51 -9.52 5.76
C HIS A 105 -3.65 -10.64 6.34
N TRP A 106 -2.57 -10.31 7.07
CA TRP A 106 -1.77 -11.29 7.80
C TRP A 106 -2.60 -12.02 8.85
N TYR A 107 -3.41 -11.27 9.63
CA TYR A 107 -4.26 -11.89 10.64
C TYR A 107 -5.22 -12.86 9.98
N TYR A 108 -5.98 -12.42 8.97
CA TYR A 108 -6.96 -13.28 8.30
C TYR A 108 -6.31 -14.53 7.71
N THR A 109 -5.13 -14.37 7.08
CA THR A 109 -4.38 -15.49 6.48
C THR A 109 -3.97 -16.52 7.52
N ARG A 110 -3.46 -16.08 8.68
CA ARG A 110 -2.93 -16.98 9.71
C ARG A 110 -4.00 -17.49 10.69
N PHE A 111 -5.03 -16.70 10.96
CA PHE A 111 -6.01 -16.93 12.03
C PHE A 111 -7.45 -16.72 11.54
N GLY A 112 -7.74 -17.11 10.30
CA GLY A 112 -9.05 -16.89 9.67
C GLY A 112 -10.23 -17.39 10.51
N THR A 113 -10.06 -18.48 11.27
CA THR A 113 -11.10 -19.04 12.16
C THR A 113 -11.48 -18.13 13.33
N SER A 114 -10.56 -17.30 13.83
CA SER A 114 -10.82 -16.34 14.92
C SER A 114 -10.99 -14.91 14.44
N PHE A 115 -10.90 -14.66 13.13
CA PHE A 115 -10.88 -13.33 12.56
C PHE A 115 -12.11 -12.51 12.94
N ASP A 116 -13.32 -13.06 12.80
CA ASP A 116 -14.55 -12.31 13.10
C ASP A 116 -14.71 -11.95 14.57
N LEU A 117 -14.23 -12.82 15.46
CA LEU A 117 -14.26 -12.59 16.90
C LEU A 117 -13.28 -11.50 17.32
N CYS A 118 -12.19 -11.36 16.56
CA CYS A 118 -11.06 -10.51 16.92
C CYS A 118 -10.90 -9.27 16.04
N ILE A 119 -11.67 -9.14 14.96
CA ILE A 119 -11.55 -8.03 14.01
C ILE A 119 -11.77 -6.70 14.74
N SER A 120 -12.73 -6.61 15.67
CA SER A 120 -13.04 -5.41 16.45
C SER A 120 -12.03 -5.09 17.57
N GLN A 121 -11.10 -6.02 17.86
CA GLN A 121 -10.16 -5.91 18.97
C GLN A 121 -8.82 -5.29 18.57
N ARG A 122 -8.60 -4.99 17.29
CA ARG A 122 -7.33 -4.39 16.86
C ARG A 122 -7.24 -2.97 17.41
N ASP A 123 -6.14 -2.69 18.11
CA ASP A 123 -5.84 -1.37 18.65
C ASP A 123 -4.35 -1.29 18.98
N ALA A 124 -3.63 -0.37 18.33
CA ALA A 124 -2.20 -0.17 18.56
C ALA A 124 -1.88 0.23 20.01
N SER A 125 -2.79 0.94 20.68
CA SER A 125 -2.64 1.33 22.08
C SER A 125 -2.85 0.15 23.06
N ALA A 126 -3.40 -0.97 22.58
CA ALA A 126 -3.60 -2.20 23.35
C ALA A 126 -2.52 -3.26 23.08
N TYR A 127 -1.52 -2.97 22.24
CA TYR A 127 -0.40 -3.88 22.03
C TYR A 127 0.35 -4.19 23.33
N ILE A 128 1.01 -5.35 23.36
CA ILE A 128 1.89 -5.71 24.47
C ILE A 128 3.09 -4.76 24.52
N THR A 129 3.69 -4.59 25.71
CA THR A 129 4.75 -3.61 25.96
C THR A 129 5.88 -3.67 24.93
N ALA A 130 6.42 -4.86 24.65
CA ALA A 130 7.50 -5.01 23.68
C ALA A 130 7.15 -4.50 22.27
N VAL A 131 5.89 -4.68 21.82
CA VAL A 131 5.46 -4.19 20.51
C VAL A 131 5.13 -2.69 20.55
N LYS A 132 4.65 -2.16 21.68
CA LYS A 132 4.51 -0.72 21.86
C LYS A 132 5.86 -0.01 21.77
N GLU A 133 6.90 -0.56 22.40
CA GLU A 133 8.26 -0.05 22.31
C GLU A 133 8.79 -0.09 20.87
N GLN A 134 8.48 -1.14 20.09
CA GLN A 134 8.79 -1.14 18.66
C GLN A 134 8.07 -0.01 17.91
N VAL A 135 6.77 0.17 18.14
CA VAL A 135 5.98 1.26 17.54
C VAL A 135 6.54 2.63 17.91
N THR A 136 7.16 2.80 19.09
CA THR A 136 7.78 4.08 19.45
C THR A 136 8.91 4.51 18.52
N ASN A 137 9.51 3.57 17.80
CA ASN A 137 10.60 3.81 16.84
C ASN A 137 10.11 4.04 15.41
N TYR A 138 8.79 3.99 15.16
CA TYR A 138 8.27 4.18 13.81
C TYR A 138 8.32 5.65 13.40
N PRO A 139 8.78 5.97 12.18
CA PRO A 139 8.70 7.30 11.61
C PRO A 139 7.28 7.86 11.66
N TRP A 140 7.13 9.12 12.08
CA TRP A 140 5.85 9.84 12.15
C TRP A 140 4.79 9.25 13.09
N LYS A 141 5.15 8.41 14.08
CA LYS A 141 4.17 7.79 14.99
C LYS A 141 3.20 8.76 15.66
N ASP A 142 3.73 9.92 16.09
CA ASP A 142 2.98 10.87 16.90
C ASP A 142 1.99 11.65 16.05
N GLU A 143 2.32 11.85 14.76
CA GLU A 143 1.41 12.40 13.78
C GLU A 143 0.38 11.39 13.30
N ALA A 144 0.77 10.12 13.13
CA ALA A 144 -0.01 9.16 12.38
C ALA A 144 -1.04 8.41 13.23
N LEU A 145 -0.64 7.86 14.39
CA LEU A 145 -1.46 6.91 15.14
C LEU A 145 -2.81 7.49 15.55
N SER A 146 -2.84 8.71 16.06
CA SER A 146 -4.09 9.37 16.45
C SER A 146 -4.98 9.65 15.23
N LYS A 147 -4.40 10.13 14.12
CA LYS A 147 -5.11 10.44 12.87
C LYS A 147 -5.76 9.21 12.22
N ILE A 148 -5.18 8.02 12.39
CA ILE A 148 -5.71 6.74 11.86
C ILE A 148 -6.40 5.90 12.95
N ASN A 149 -6.83 6.53 14.05
CA ASN A 149 -7.54 5.90 15.16
C ASN A 149 -6.83 4.64 15.71
N ASN A 150 -5.52 4.70 15.88
CA ASN A 150 -4.68 3.60 16.36
C ASN A 150 -4.86 2.28 15.59
N MET A 151 -5.17 2.37 14.28
CA MET A 151 -5.45 1.22 13.42
C MET A 151 -6.60 0.34 13.95
N ARG A 152 -7.56 0.94 14.68
CA ARG A 152 -8.79 0.27 15.07
C ARG A 152 -9.64 -0.05 13.84
N THR A 153 -10.57 -0.95 14.04
CA THR A 153 -11.50 -1.43 13.02
C THR A 153 -12.46 -0.33 12.56
N PHE A 154 -12.85 -0.42 11.29
CA PHE A 154 -13.88 0.40 10.67
C PHE A 154 -14.80 -0.46 9.80
N ASP A 155 -16.02 0.02 9.56
CA ASP A 155 -17.02 -0.74 8.80
C ASP A 155 -16.53 -1.12 7.39
N LYS A 156 -15.70 -0.28 6.76
CA LYS A 156 -15.16 -0.50 5.42
C LYS A 156 -14.20 -1.70 5.37
N ILE A 157 -13.31 -1.84 6.36
CA ILE A 157 -12.41 -3.00 6.42
C ILE A 157 -13.20 -4.28 6.73
N GLN A 158 -14.20 -4.21 7.62
CA GLN A 158 -15.09 -5.34 7.91
C GLN A 158 -15.85 -5.80 6.66
N ALA A 159 -16.44 -4.86 5.90
CA ALA A 159 -17.12 -5.15 4.65
C ALA A 159 -16.18 -5.76 3.60
N GLY A 160 -14.95 -5.25 3.50
CA GLY A 160 -13.92 -5.81 2.63
C GLY A 160 -13.62 -7.28 2.95
N PHE A 161 -13.42 -7.62 4.23
CA PHE A 161 -13.18 -9.02 4.61
C PHE A 161 -14.42 -9.91 4.57
N ALA A 162 -15.63 -9.35 4.67
CA ALA A 162 -16.85 -10.10 4.35
C ALA A 162 -16.90 -10.51 2.88
N LEU A 163 -16.40 -9.67 1.96
CA LEU A 163 -16.26 -10.02 0.55
C LEU A 163 -15.15 -11.05 0.31
N VAL A 164 -14.05 -11.04 1.09
CA VAL A 164 -13.01 -12.09 1.02
C VAL A 164 -13.63 -13.48 1.21
N LYS A 165 -14.51 -13.66 2.20
CA LYS A 165 -15.18 -14.95 2.44
C LYS A 165 -16.07 -15.38 1.28
N GLN A 166 -16.88 -14.44 0.78
CA GLN A 166 -17.72 -14.70 -0.39
C GLN A 166 -16.87 -15.08 -1.60
N ILE A 167 -15.73 -14.40 -1.81
CA ILE A 167 -14.77 -14.78 -2.86
C ILE A 167 -14.26 -16.19 -2.60
N GLU A 168 -13.86 -16.57 -1.39
CA GLU A 168 -13.35 -17.92 -1.11
C GLU A 168 -14.36 -19.04 -1.40
N GLU A 169 -15.65 -18.78 -1.22
CA GLU A 169 -16.74 -19.74 -1.40
C GLU A 169 -17.30 -19.77 -2.84
N GLU A 170 -17.11 -18.69 -3.61
CA GLU A 170 -17.69 -18.55 -4.95
C GLU A 170 -16.93 -19.36 -6.01
N SER A 171 -17.69 -20.25 -6.67
CA SER A 171 -17.23 -21.16 -7.71
C SER A 171 -17.52 -20.65 -9.12
N ASP A 172 -18.57 -19.84 -9.31
CA ASP A 172 -18.85 -19.19 -10.57
C ASP A 172 -17.83 -18.09 -10.85
N ARG A 173 -17.18 -18.19 -12.01
CA ARG A 173 -16.08 -17.28 -12.35
C ARG A 173 -16.56 -15.84 -12.56
N VAL A 174 -17.77 -15.63 -13.05
CA VAL A 174 -18.30 -14.29 -13.35
C VAL A 174 -18.68 -13.60 -12.04
N GLU A 175 -19.43 -14.27 -11.17
CA GLU A 175 -19.81 -13.74 -9.85
C GLU A 175 -18.58 -13.52 -8.98
N ARG A 176 -17.62 -14.46 -8.96
CA ARG A 176 -16.36 -14.30 -8.24
C ARG A 176 -15.63 -13.03 -8.67
N ARG A 177 -15.64 -12.70 -9.97
CA ARG A 177 -14.99 -11.50 -10.49
C ARG A 177 -15.70 -10.21 -10.06
N LYS A 178 -17.03 -10.21 -9.98
CA LYS A 178 -17.77 -9.06 -9.42
C LYS A 178 -17.40 -8.85 -7.95
N LEU A 179 -17.42 -9.91 -7.15
CA LEU A 179 -17.00 -9.86 -5.75
C LEU A 179 -15.55 -9.37 -5.58
N GLN A 180 -14.65 -9.78 -6.47
CA GLN A 180 -13.26 -9.28 -6.49
C GLN A 180 -13.19 -7.77 -6.75
N TRP A 181 -13.97 -7.25 -7.68
CA TRP A 181 -14.06 -5.81 -7.94
C TRP A 181 -14.66 -5.07 -6.75
N ASP A 182 -15.75 -5.57 -6.17
CA ASP A 182 -16.38 -5.00 -4.97
C ASP A 182 -15.41 -4.96 -3.79
N HIS A 183 -14.68 -6.05 -3.58
CA HIS A 183 -13.63 -6.14 -2.56
C HIS A 183 -12.57 -5.07 -2.79
N LEU A 184 -12.10 -4.90 -4.03
CA LEU A 184 -11.11 -3.88 -4.36
C LEU A 184 -11.59 -2.49 -4.00
N ILE A 185 -12.81 -2.13 -4.40
CA ILE A 185 -13.36 -0.79 -4.11
C ILE A 185 -13.57 -0.60 -2.61
N LYS A 186 -14.08 -1.60 -1.87
CA LYS A 186 -14.26 -1.46 -0.41
C LYS A 186 -12.95 -1.26 0.34
N ILE A 187 -11.90 -2.01 0.01
CA ILE A 187 -10.59 -1.81 0.64
C ILE A 187 -9.98 -0.47 0.22
N ALA A 188 -10.15 -0.05 -1.05
CA ALA A 188 -9.71 1.26 -1.50
C ALA A 188 -10.43 2.40 -0.76
N GLU A 189 -11.72 2.29 -0.47
CA GLU A 189 -12.41 3.28 0.35
C GLU A 189 -11.87 3.35 1.78
N HIS A 190 -11.54 2.21 2.39
CA HIS A 190 -10.89 2.18 3.71
C HIS A 190 -9.53 2.90 3.66
N GLU A 191 -8.67 2.50 2.74
CA GLU A 191 -7.38 3.15 2.50
C GLU A 191 -7.54 4.67 2.32
N GLN A 192 -8.42 5.09 1.40
CA GLN A 192 -8.46 6.46 0.94
C GLN A 192 -9.17 7.40 1.91
N TYR A 193 -10.21 6.91 2.61
CA TYR A 193 -10.99 7.71 3.54
C TYR A 193 -10.47 7.62 4.98
N VAL A 194 -10.22 6.41 5.46
CA VAL A 194 -9.88 6.16 6.88
C VAL A 194 -8.42 6.44 7.15
N ILE A 195 -7.54 6.08 6.21
CA ILE A 195 -6.10 6.18 6.41
C ILE A 195 -5.53 7.43 5.75
N LEU A 196 -5.60 7.53 4.42
CA LEU A 196 -4.88 8.57 3.69
C LEU A 196 -5.54 9.94 3.80
N GLN A 197 -6.87 10.06 3.84
CA GLN A 197 -7.52 11.36 3.98
C GLN A 197 -7.03 12.11 5.24
N PRO A 198 -7.17 11.58 6.46
CA PRO A 198 -6.70 12.30 7.66
C PRO A 198 -5.18 12.40 7.72
N LEU A 199 -4.45 11.39 7.21
CA LEU A 199 -2.99 11.32 7.39
C LEU A 199 -2.20 12.23 6.44
N ILE A 200 -2.63 12.34 5.19
CA ILE A 200 -1.90 13.08 4.14
C ILE A 200 -2.73 14.19 3.50
N TYR A 201 -4.01 13.96 3.17
CA TYR A 201 -4.77 14.90 2.34
C TYR A 201 -5.46 16.03 3.12
N ALA A 202 -5.79 15.81 4.39
CA ALA A 202 -6.31 16.84 5.29
C ALA A 202 -5.20 17.70 5.92
N ASP A 203 -3.93 17.31 5.71
CA ASP A 203 -2.79 18.11 6.12
C ASP A 203 -2.67 19.34 5.20
N LYS A 204 -2.74 20.53 5.81
CA LYS A 204 -2.81 21.80 5.06
C LYS A 204 -1.57 22.01 4.19
N ASP A 205 -0.38 21.66 4.66
CA ASP A 205 0.86 21.87 3.92
C ASP A 205 0.94 20.95 2.69
N PHE A 206 0.48 19.71 2.85
CA PHE A 206 0.39 18.76 1.74
C PHE A 206 -0.71 19.15 0.74
N SER A 207 -1.89 19.52 1.23
CA SER A 207 -3.03 19.95 0.40
C SER A 207 -2.72 21.22 -0.38
N ASP A 208 -2.11 22.23 0.26
CA ASP A 208 -1.74 23.49 -0.37
C ASP A 208 -0.69 23.25 -1.47
N TRP A 209 0.27 22.35 -1.26
CA TRP A 209 1.21 21.98 -2.31
C TRP A 209 0.56 21.21 -3.48
N VAL A 210 -0.29 20.23 -3.18
CA VAL A 210 -1.04 19.49 -4.21
C VAL A 210 -1.96 20.42 -5.02
N ALA A 211 -2.46 21.50 -4.40
CA ALA A 211 -3.18 22.56 -5.09
C ALA A 211 -2.24 23.43 -5.95
N VAL A 212 -1.03 23.77 -5.47
CA VAL A 212 -0.01 24.52 -6.22
C VAL A 212 0.48 23.76 -7.45
N GLN A 213 0.51 22.42 -7.43
CA GLN A 213 0.79 21.61 -8.62
C GLN A 213 -0.15 21.87 -9.80
N ARG A 214 -1.37 22.36 -9.54
CA ARG A 214 -2.35 22.72 -10.59
C ARG A 214 -2.03 24.05 -11.27
N TRP A 215 -1.04 24.80 -10.81
CA TRP A 215 -0.62 26.04 -11.44
C TRP A 215 0.22 25.74 -12.69
N ARG A 216 -0.15 26.33 -13.84
CA ARG A 216 0.36 26.04 -15.20
C ARG A 216 1.90 25.97 -15.35
N LEU A 217 2.69 26.60 -14.47
CA LEU A 217 4.16 26.54 -14.50
C LEU A 217 4.74 25.29 -13.80
N VAL A 218 4.02 24.67 -12.86
CA VAL A 218 4.46 23.48 -12.10
C VAL A 218 4.19 22.18 -12.88
N ASN A 219 3.18 22.18 -13.77
CA ASN A 219 2.87 21.06 -14.66
C ASN A 219 4.01 20.66 -15.63
N LEU A 220 4.99 21.53 -15.87
CA LEU A 220 6.18 21.20 -16.67
C LEU A 220 7.22 20.37 -15.89
N VAL A 221 7.19 20.44 -14.56
CA VAL A 221 8.22 19.92 -13.66
C VAL A 221 7.69 18.84 -12.71
N SER A 222 6.36 18.66 -12.62
CA SER A 222 5.74 17.57 -11.85
C SER A 222 5.62 16.28 -12.68
N PRO A 223 5.90 15.09 -12.11
CA PRO A 223 5.52 13.83 -12.74
C PRO A 223 4.00 13.78 -12.97
N GLU A 224 3.56 13.31 -14.14
CA GLU A 224 2.16 13.02 -14.40
C GLU A 224 1.63 12.00 -13.37
N LEU A 225 0.50 12.31 -12.74
CA LEU A 225 -0.14 11.44 -11.76
C LEU A 225 -0.71 10.20 -12.48
N ARG A 226 -0.02 9.07 -12.35
CA ARG A 226 -0.29 7.85 -13.12
C ARG A 226 -0.01 6.58 -12.34
N LEU A 227 -0.67 5.51 -12.72
CA LEU A 227 -0.48 4.16 -12.21
C LEU A 227 -0.13 3.22 -13.37
N ALA A 228 1.07 2.66 -13.37
CA ALA A 228 1.51 1.73 -14.42
C ALA A 228 1.39 0.27 -13.95
N PHE A 229 0.68 -0.55 -14.71
CA PHE A 229 0.41 -1.98 -14.46
C PHE A 229 1.55 -2.86 -14.97
N THR A 230 2.76 -2.52 -14.56
CA THR A 230 4.03 -3.22 -14.82
C THR A 230 4.93 -3.06 -13.60
N SER A 231 5.90 -3.95 -13.43
CA SER A 231 6.95 -3.84 -12.42
C SER A 231 7.93 -2.69 -12.71
N ALA A 232 7.99 -2.18 -13.94
CA ALA A 232 8.76 -0.97 -14.26
C ALA A 232 8.08 0.32 -13.77
N CYS A 233 8.83 1.43 -13.69
CA CYS A 233 8.28 2.72 -13.25
C CYS A 233 7.28 3.35 -14.24
N ASP A 234 7.29 2.94 -15.51
CA ASP A 234 6.30 3.37 -16.49
C ASP A 234 6.10 2.30 -17.58
N SER A 235 5.02 2.47 -18.35
CA SER A 235 4.79 1.73 -19.59
C SER A 235 4.49 2.69 -20.74
N LYS A 236 5.14 2.44 -21.88
CA LYS A 236 4.83 3.15 -23.13
C LYS A 236 3.47 2.74 -23.71
N GLN A 237 2.89 1.62 -23.25
CA GLN A 237 1.60 1.12 -23.74
C GLN A 237 0.46 1.79 -22.96
N PRO A 238 -0.41 2.59 -23.60
CA PRO A 238 -1.49 3.31 -22.91
C PRO A 238 -2.47 2.39 -22.18
N LEU A 239 -2.65 1.15 -22.67
CA LEU A 239 -3.52 0.16 -22.03
C LEU A 239 -2.98 -0.35 -20.69
N LYS A 240 -1.66 -0.26 -20.47
CA LYS A 240 -0.97 -0.77 -19.28
C LYS A 240 -0.71 0.32 -18.25
N LYS A 241 -1.46 1.42 -18.33
CA LYS A 241 -1.46 2.48 -17.32
C LYS A 241 -2.84 3.12 -17.15
N SER A 242 -3.05 3.74 -16.00
CA SER A 242 -4.11 4.69 -15.75
C SER A 242 -3.47 6.05 -15.46
N VAL A 243 -3.96 7.10 -16.11
CA VAL A 243 -3.52 8.48 -15.91
C VAL A 243 -4.68 9.24 -15.31
N ALA A 244 -4.41 10.08 -14.31
CA ALA A 244 -5.44 10.89 -13.68
C ALA A 244 -6.08 11.84 -14.72
N PRO A 245 -7.43 11.90 -14.81
CA PRO A 245 -8.10 12.86 -15.67
C PRO A 245 -7.67 14.30 -15.36
N LYS A 246 -7.65 15.15 -16.41
CA LYS A 246 -7.40 16.59 -16.23
C LYS A 246 -8.44 17.16 -15.28
N GLY A 247 -7.97 17.85 -14.23
CA GLY A 247 -8.83 18.43 -13.20
C GLY A 247 -9.09 17.52 -12.00
N THR A 248 -8.44 16.35 -11.91
CA THR A 248 -8.45 15.54 -10.69
C THR A 248 -7.93 16.36 -9.50
N ILE A 249 -8.71 16.41 -8.43
CA ILE A 249 -8.40 17.10 -7.18
C ILE A 249 -8.05 16.04 -6.14
N LEU A 250 -6.76 15.87 -5.87
CA LEU A 250 -6.27 14.77 -5.04
C LEU A 250 -6.65 14.91 -3.56
N GLU A 251 -6.78 16.11 -3.01
CA GLU A 251 -7.21 16.36 -1.63
C GLU A 251 -8.71 16.12 -1.42
N ASP A 252 -9.49 16.26 -2.50
CA ASP A 252 -10.92 15.99 -2.50
C ASP A 252 -11.15 14.49 -2.61
N TYR A 253 -11.74 13.93 -1.56
CA TYR A 253 -11.98 12.50 -1.47
C TYR A 253 -12.78 11.95 -2.67
N LYS A 254 -13.82 12.68 -3.10
CA LYS A 254 -14.68 12.22 -4.18
C LYS A 254 -13.94 12.22 -5.52
N SER A 255 -13.31 13.33 -5.87
CA SER A 255 -12.51 13.46 -7.10
C SER A 255 -11.39 12.43 -7.17
N ARG A 256 -10.72 12.16 -6.03
CA ARG A 256 -9.71 11.11 -5.94
C ARG A 256 -10.29 9.71 -6.12
N MET A 257 -11.42 9.40 -5.47
CA MET A 257 -12.10 8.11 -5.63
C MET A 257 -12.64 7.88 -7.04
N ASP A 258 -13.06 8.94 -7.74
CA ASP A 258 -13.48 8.84 -9.14
C ASP A 258 -12.33 8.37 -10.04
N TRP A 259 -11.10 8.88 -9.83
CA TRP A 259 -9.92 8.40 -10.55
C TRP A 259 -9.51 6.98 -10.12
N ILE A 260 -9.53 6.68 -8.82
CA ILE A 260 -9.17 5.35 -8.30
C ILE A 260 -10.12 4.28 -8.85
N THR A 261 -11.41 4.59 -8.97
CA THR A 261 -12.40 3.67 -9.58
C THR A 261 -12.08 3.42 -11.05
N GLN A 262 -11.74 4.46 -11.83
CA GLN A 262 -11.30 4.27 -13.22
C GLN A 262 -10.02 3.44 -13.33
N ALA A 263 -9.06 3.64 -12.42
CA ALA A 263 -7.86 2.82 -12.36
C ALA A 263 -8.18 1.36 -11.99
N ALA A 264 -9.13 1.13 -11.08
CA ALA A 264 -9.62 -0.18 -10.69
C ALA A 264 -10.32 -0.89 -11.84
N ASP A 265 -11.16 -0.20 -12.63
CA ASP A 265 -11.82 -0.77 -13.80
C ASP A 265 -10.81 -1.22 -14.85
N ARG A 266 -9.81 -0.38 -15.14
CA ARG A 266 -8.72 -0.72 -16.06
C ARG A 266 -7.92 -1.92 -15.55
N PHE A 267 -7.55 -1.92 -14.27
CA PHE A 267 -6.85 -3.03 -13.64
C PHE A 267 -7.68 -4.33 -13.74
N HIS A 268 -8.97 -4.26 -13.40
CA HIS A 268 -9.87 -5.40 -13.42
C HIS A 268 -10.04 -5.95 -14.84
N GLN A 269 -10.12 -5.07 -15.85
CA GLN A 269 -10.12 -5.46 -17.26
C GLN A 269 -8.84 -6.25 -17.62
N LEU A 270 -7.66 -5.72 -17.29
CA LEU A 270 -6.37 -6.35 -17.58
C LEU A 270 -6.21 -7.69 -16.86
N MET A 271 -6.64 -7.80 -15.60
CA MET A 271 -6.64 -9.07 -14.87
C MET A 271 -7.55 -10.12 -15.50
N GLY A 272 -8.55 -9.70 -16.28
CA GLY A 272 -9.41 -10.59 -17.05
C GLY A 272 -8.84 -10.97 -18.42
N GLN A 273 -8.27 -10.01 -19.14
CA GLN A 273 -7.86 -10.16 -20.54
C GLN A 273 -6.38 -10.55 -20.70
N GLU A 274 -5.51 -10.02 -19.83
CA GLU A 274 -4.05 -10.19 -19.85
C GLU A 274 -3.55 -10.78 -18.52
N ARG A 275 -4.31 -11.72 -17.93
CA ARG A 275 -4.04 -12.28 -16.60
C ARG A 275 -2.60 -12.77 -16.43
N ALA A 276 -2.08 -13.53 -17.39
CA ALA A 276 -0.73 -14.09 -17.31
C ALA A 276 0.34 -12.98 -17.23
N TYR A 277 0.16 -11.91 -18.01
CA TYR A 277 1.03 -10.73 -17.96
C TYR A 277 0.94 -10.05 -16.59
N MET A 278 -0.26 -9.77 -16.11
CA MET A 278 -0.45 -9.11 -14.82
C MET A 278 0.13 -9.92 -13.65
N GLU A 279 -0.09 -11.24 -13.63
CA GLU A 279 0.47 -12.12 -12.60
C GLU A 279 1.99 -12.25 -12.70
N GLN A 280 2.56 -12.19 -13.91
CA GLN A 280 4.01 -12.16 -14.10
C GLN A 280 4.62 -10.86 -13.51
N GLU A 281 4.00 -9.71 -13.77
CA GLU A 281 4.46 -8.42 -13.22
C GLU A 281 4.37 -8.40 -11.69
N LEU A 282 3.27 -8.91 -11.12
CA LEU A 282 3.13 -9.11 -9.67
C LEU A 282 4.20 -10.07 -9.14
N SER A 283 4.50 -11.16 -9.84
CA SER A 283 5.53 -12.11 -9.41
C SER A 283 6.93 -11.50 -9.44
N THR A 284 7.23 -10.62 -10.40
CA THR A 284 8.48 -9.84 -10.42
C THR A 284 8.55 -8.94 -9.17
N MET A 285 7.48 -8.19 -8.87
CA MET A 285 7.45 -7.31 -7.69
C MET A 285 7.54 -8.11 -6.37
N ALA A 286 6.91 -9.27 -6.30
CA ALA A 286 6.97 -10.18 -5.14
C ALA A 286 8.41 -10.58 -4.77
N GLY A 287 9.34 -10.55 -5.72
CA GLY A 287 10.77 -10.80 -5.49
C GLY A 287 11.50 -9.69 -4.74
N TRP A 288 10.94 -8.48 -4.62
CA TRP A 288 11.60 -7.34 -3.95
C TRP A 288 11.50 -7.39 -2.42
N VAL A 289 10.98 -8.48 -1.86
CA VAL A 289 10.70 -8.62 -0.43
C VAL A 289 11.94 -8.49 0.47
N HIS A 290 13.14 -8.70 -0.09
CA HIS A 290 14.44 -8.54 0.57
C HIS A 290 15.25 -7.32 0.08
N MET A 291 14.63 -6.40 -0.68
CA MET A 291 15.35 -5.26 -1.25
C MET A 291 15.98 -4.38 -0.16
N GLY A 292 17.26 -4.03 -0.29
CA GLY A 292 18.00 -3.26 0.73
C GLY A 292 18.59 -4.07 1.89
N GLU A 293 18.43 -5.41 1.92
CA GLU A 293 19.19 -6.27 2.86
C GLU A 293 20.65 -6.49 2.40
N SER A 294 20.88 -6.51 1.08
CA SER A 294 22.22 -6.57 0.48
C SER A 294 22.83 -5.17 0.39
N LEU A 295 23.56 -4.75 1.42
CA LEU A 295 24.53 -3.67 1.29
C LEU A 295 25.85 -4.29 0.85
N ASP A 296 25.98 -4.50 -0.46
CA ASP A 296 27.27 -4.48 -1.18
C ASP A 296 27.02 -3.75 -2.51
N LEU A 297 26.72 -2.46 -2.40
CA LEU A 297 26.88 -1.50 -3.48
C LEU A 297 27.42 -0.21 -2.86
N GLU A 298 28.73 -0.19 -2.67
CA GLU A 298 29.50 1.03 -2.90
C GLU A 298 28.98 1.68 -4.19
N ASN A 299 28.68 2.98 -4.14
CA ASN A 299 28.20 3.82 -5.26
C ASN A 299 26.69 3.84 -5.58
N ARG A 300 25.82 4.04 -4.59
CA ARG A 300 24.70 4.98 -4.80
C ARG A 300 24.95 6.24 -3.97
N PRO A 301 24.97 7.45 -4.58
CA PRO A 301 25.00 8.67 -3.81
C PRO A 301 23.76 8.69 -2.92
N MET A 302 23.99 8.47 -1.63
CA MET A 302 22.99 8.56 -0.59
C MET A 302 22.68 10.05 -0.44
N MET A 303 21.71 10.56 -1.19
CA MET A 303 21.17 11.89 -0.91
C MET A 303 20.32 11.78 0.34
N LEU A 304 20.98 11.90 1.49
CA LEU A 304 20.31 12.20 2.74
C LEU A 304 19.58 13.55 2.56
N PRO A 305 18.26 13.62 2.82
CA PRO A 305 17.58 14.91 2.82
C PRO A 305 18.21 15.80 3.91
N PRO A 306 18.29 17.12 3.70
CA PRO A 306 18.79 18.04 4.72
C PRO A 306 17.89 17.96 5.96
N ILE A 307 18.55 18.01 7.13
CA ILE A 307 17.97 17.97 8.48
C ILE A 307 17.00 19.14 8.66
#